data_AF-A0A9E2VW91-F1
#
_entry.id   AF-A0A9E2VW91-F1
#
_cell.length_a   1.000
_cell.length_b   1.000
_cell.length_c   1.000
_cell.angle_alpha   90.00
_cell.angle_beta   90.00
_cell.angle_gamma   90.00
#
_symmetry.space_group_name_H-M   'P 1'
#
loop_
_entity.id
_entity.type
_entity.pdbx_description
1 polymer ?
#
loop_
_entity_poly.entity_id
_entity_poly.type
_entity_poly.pdbx_seq_one_letter_code
_entity_poly.pdbx_strand_id
1 'polypeptide(L)'
;MTRPPQARLNIIQKKLTQLKSNKSESGANRLVITLSAVEALVRSMLVNFYAKKEAQKAFVYCKYRYEKVDSMVLKYLNLHNIDPIKHFRDDTWELFCHAIEYRNLIIHECTYLGQDKYPSLIGACNEILDELVKTGNLKRKQE
;
A
#
# COMPACT_ATOMS: atom_id res chain seq x y z
N MET A 1 -5.88 4.75 16.64
CA MET A 1 -6.10 6.00 15.88
C MET A 1 -5.21 6.03 14.64
N THR A 2 -5.74 6.51 13.52
CA THR A 2 -4.97 6.69 12.27
C THR A 2 -3.98 7.85 12.40
N ARG A 3 -2.70 7.53 12.36
CA ARG A 3 -1.64 8.55 12.27
C ARG A 3 -1.79 9.38 10.98
N PRO A 4 -1.31 10.64 10.96
CA PRO A 4 -1.20 11.43 9.74
C PRO A 4 -0.38 10.72 8.66
N PRO A 5 -0.60 11.01 7.36
CA PRO A 5 0.06 10.28 6.26
C PRO A 5 1.59 10.34 6.33
N GLN A 6 2.17 11.50 6.64
CA GLN A 6 3.63 11.63 6.79
C GLN A 6 4.18 10.78 7.95
N ALA A 7 3.50 10.76 9.10
CA ALA A 7 3.89 9.94 10.24
C ALA A 7 3.72 8.44 9.94
N ARG A 8 2.72 8.06 9.13
CA ARG A 8 2.52 6.69 8.64
C ARG A 8 3.65 6.27 7.69
N LEU A 9 4.01 7.14 6.74
CA LEU A 9 5.10 6.91 5.81
C LEU A 9 6.42 6.64 6.55
N ASN A 10 6.75 7.42 7.57
CA ASN A 10 7.98 7.23 8.35
C ASN A 10 8.10 5.82 8.97
N ILE A 11 6.98 5.25 9.43
CA ILE A 11 6.94 3.89 10.01
C ILE A 11 7.11 2.85 8.91
N ILE A 12 6.40 3.04 7.79
CA ILE A 12 6.48 2.19 6.61
C ILE A 12 7.93 2.12 6.12
N GLN A 13 8.59 3.26 5.95
CA GLN A 13 9.98 3.33 5.51
C GLN A 13 10.90 2.56 6.44
N LYS A 14 10.81 2.78 7.76
CA LYS A 14 11.61 2.04 8.74
C LYS A 14 11.42 0.52 8.60
N LYS A 15 10.18 0.06 8.43
CA LYS A 15 9.87 -1.37 8.29
C LYS A 15 10.38 -1.94 6.96
N LEU A 16 10.25 -1.21 5.86
CA LEU A 16 10.74 -1.64 4.55
C LEU A 16 12.28 -1.67 4.49
N THR A 17 12.98 -0.72 5.12
CA THR A 17 14.44 -0.73 5.24
C THR A 17 14.91 -1.96 6.05
N GLN A 18 14.26 -2.25 7.19
CA GLN A 18 14.54 -3.45 7.98
C GLN A 18 14.33 -4.74 7.17
N LEU A 19 13.22 -4.82 6.43
CA LEU A 19 12.90 -5.96 5.57
C LEU A 19 13.95 -6.19 4.47
N LYS A 20 14.45 -5.11 3.84
CA LYS A 20 15.52 -5.19 2.84
C LYS A 20 16.82 -5.72 3.42
N SER A 21 17.17 -5.30 4.64
CA SER A 21 18.39 -5.75 5.33
C SER A 21 18.36 -7.22 5.75
N ASN A 22 17.16 -7.81 5.88
CA ASN A 22 16.98 -9.19 6.30
C ASN A 22 16.92 -10.17 5.12
N LYS A 23 18.09 -10.65 4.66
CA LYS A 23 18.19 -11.55 3.49
C LYS A 23 17.49 -12.92 3.67
N SER A 24 17.18 -13.33 4.89
CA SER A 24 16.50 -14.61 5.16
C SER A 24 14.97 -14.54 5.09
N GLU A 25 14.39 -13.35 4.89
CA GLU A 25 12.94 -13.19 4.89
C GLU A 25 12.30 -13.66 3.58
N SER A 26 11.33 -14.58 3.68
CA SER A 26 10.68 -15.22 2.53
C SER A 26 9.96 -14.23 1.61
N GLY A 27 9.86 -14.56 0.31
CA GLY A 27 9.15 -13.74 -0.68
C GLY A 27 7.69 -13.45 -0.30
N ALA A 28 7.01 -14.40 0.33
CA ALA A 28 5.64 -14.24 0.82
C ALA A 28 5.52 -13.18 1.91
N ASN A 29 6.38 -13.22 2.94
CA ASN A 29 6.37 -12.21 4.00
C ASN A 29 6.67 -10.82 3.44
N ARG A 30 7.65 -10.74 2.52
CA ARG A 30 7.99 -9.48 1.84
C ARG A 30 6.81 -8.92 1.06
N LEU A 31 6.08 -9.75 0.32
CA LEU A 31 4.88 -9.35 -0.41
C LEU A 31 3.79 -8.84 0.54
N VAL A 32 3.45 -9.61 1.58
CA VAL A 32 2.42 -9.24 2.56
C VAL A 32 2.74 -7.91 3.22
N ILE A 33 3.99 -7.69 3.64
CA ILE A 33 4.42 -6.44 4.29
C ILE A 33 4.38 -5.26 3.31
N THR A 34 4.82 -5.45 2.08
CA THR A 34 4.85 -4.38 1.06
C THR A 34 3.44 -3.96 0.66
N LEU A 35 2.53 -4.91 0.43
CA LEU A 35 1.13 -4.60 0.15
C LEU A 35 0.44 -3.95 1.36
N SER A 36 0.74 -4.42 2.58
CA SER A 36 0.24 -3.81 3.82
C SER A 36 0.73 -2.38 4.01
N ALA A 37 1.91 -2.03 3.49
CA ALA A 37 2.41 -0.65 3.48
C ALA A 37 1.57 0.25 2.57
N VAL A 38 1.24 -0.20 1.35
CA VAL A 38 0.32 0.50 0.43
C VAL A 38 -1.02 0.74 1.13
N GLU A 39 -1.62 -0.31 1.67
CA GLU A 39 -2.91 -0.26 2.36
C GLU A 39 -2.90 0.72 3.55
N ALA A 40 -1.86 0.64 4.38
CA ALA A 40 -1.76 1.50 5.56
C ALA A 40 -1.57 2.98 5.19
N LEU A 41 -0.85 3.26 4.10
CA LEU A 41 -0.64 4.64 3.63
C LEU A 41 -1.91 5.22 3.02
N VAL A 42 -2.52 4.53 2.05
CA VAL A 42 -3.73 5.03 1.37
C VAL A 42 -4.89 5.19 2.36
N ARG A 43 -5.04 4.27 3.31
CA ARG A 43 -6.04 4.41 4.37
C ARG A 43 -5.79 5.64 5.23
N SER A 44 -4.53 5.91 5.58
CA SER A 44 -4.17 7.12 6.32
C SER A 44 -4.49 8.39 5.52
N MET A 45 -4.21 8.40 4.22
CA MET A 45 -4.53 9.51 3.32
C MET A 45 -6.04 9.76 3.25
N LEU A 46 -6.84 8.73 2.94
CA LEU A 46 -8.29 8.85 2.83
C LEU A 46 -8.92 9.29 4.17
N VAL A 47 -8.47 8.72 5.29
CA VAL A 47 -9.01 9.12 6.60
C VAL A 47 -8.70 10.58 6.90
N ASN A 48 -7.50 11.07 6.62
CA ASN A 48 -7.16 12.48 6.85
C ASN A 48 -7.80 13.42 5.83
N PHE A 49 -8.06 12.97 4.61
CA PHE A 49 -8.76 13.75 3.60
C PHE A 49 -10.24 13.95 3.96
N TYR A 50 -10.94 12.89 4.38
CA TYR A 50 -12.38 12.95 4.65
C TYR A 50 -12.73 13.38 6.08
N ALA A 51 -11.86 13.15 7.07
CA ALA A 51 -12.12 13.59 8.44
C ALA A 51 -11.76 15.07 8.60
N LYS A 52 -12.78 15.94 8.57
CA LYS A 52 -12.61 17.39 8.75
C LYS A 52 -12.19 17.78 10.18
N LYS A 53 -12.46 16.90 11.15
CA LYS A 53 -12.13 17.08 12.57
C LYS A 53 -11.51 15.82 13.16
N GLU A 54 -10.67 15.96 14.18
CA GLU A 54 -10.01 14.82 14.85
C GLU A 54 -11.03 13.79 15.37
N ALA A 55 -12.13 14.24 15.96
CA ALA A 55 -13.19 13.38 16.47
C ALA A 55 -13.84 12.48 15.40
N GLN A 56 -13.78 12.87 14.12
CA GLN A 56 -14.35 12.09 13.01
C GLN A 56 -13.42 10.98 12.52
N LYS A 57 -12.12 11.04 12.82
CA LYS A 57 -11.13 10.09 12.27
C LYS A 57 -11.44 8.65 12.64
N ALA A 58 -11.95 8.38 13.84
CA ALA A 58 -12.33 7.03 14.24
C ALA A 58 -13.47 6.47 13.38
N PHE A 59 -14.51 7.27 13.14
CA PHE A 59 -15.64 6.88 12.30
C PHE A 59 -15.22 6.66 10.84
N VAL A 60 -14.45 7.60 10.28
CA VAL A 60 -13.94 7.49 8.90
C VAL A 60 -12.99 6.30 8.76
N TYR A 61 -12.18 6.01 9.77
CA TYR A 61 -11.35 4.80 9.78
C TYR A 61 -12.17 3.52 9.71
N CYS A 62 -13.26 3.43 10.48
CA CYS A 62 -14.14 2.25 10.44
C CYS A 62 -14.69 2.00 9.03
N LYS A 63 -15.03 3.05 8.27
CA LYS A 63 -15.45 2.95 6.88
C LYS A 63 -14.39 2.33 5.97
N TYR A 64 -13.11 2.67 6.16
CA TYR A 64 -12.00 2.21 5.31
C TYR A 64 -11.23 1.00 5.87
N ARG A 65 -11.64 0.46 7.02
CA ARG A 65 -10.94 -0.66 7.66
C ARG A 65 -11.07 -1.94 6.83
N TYR A 66 -12.25 -2.20 6.28
CA TYR A 66 -12.58 -3.41 5.51
C TYR A 66 -12.73 -3.16 4.01
N GLU A 67 -12.50 -1.92 3.56
CA GLU A 67 -12.47 -1.60 2.13
C GLU A 67 -11.29 -2.30 1.47
N LYS A 68 -11.50 -2.82 0.25
CA LYS A 68 -10.43 -3.43 -0.54
C LYS A 68 -9.34 -2.39 -0.90
N VAL A 69 -8.10 -2.87 -0.99
CA VAL A 69 -6.91 -2.00 -1.14
C VAL A 69 -6.91 -1.30 -2.49
N ASP A 70 -7.18 -2.03 -3.56
CA ASP A 70 -7.40 -1.54 -4.92
C ASP A 70 -8.47 -0.44 -4.97
N SER A 71 -9.63 -0.67 -4.35
CA SER A 71 -10.70 0.32 -4.27
C SER A 71 -10.27 1.59 -3.54
N MET A 72 -9.47 1.47 -2.47
CA MET A 72 -8.94 2.64 -1.76
C MET A 72 -7.91 3.39 -2.60
N VAL A 73 -6.99 2.70 -3.27
CA VAL A 73 -5.99 3.32 -4.15
C VAL A 73 -6.67 4.03 -5.30
N LEU A 74 -7.59 3.37 -6.01
CA LEU A 74 -8.37 3.96 -7.09
C LEU A 74 -9.15 5.20 -6.61
N LYS A 75 -9.82 5.10 -5.46
CA LYS A 75 -10.55 6.23 -4.86
C LYS A 75 -9.62 7.41 -4.58
N TYR A 76 -8.41 7.16 -4.08
CA TYR A 76 -7.44 8.22 -3.82
C TYR A 76 -6.88 8.84 -5.11
N LEU A 77 -6.50 8.04 -6.10
CA LEU A 77 -6.00 8.53 -7.39
C LEU A 77 -7.05 9.37 -8.13
N ASN A 78 -8.32 8.96 -8.09
CA ASN A 78 -9.43 9.72 -8.68
C ASN A 78 -9.62 11.10 -8.02
N LEU A 79 -9.32 11.27 -6.72
CA LEU A 79 -9.35 12.60 -6.08
C LEU A 79 -8.31 13.56 -6.69
N HIS A 80 -7.30 13.00 -7.36
CA HIS A 80 -6.23 13.73 -8.03
C HIS A 80 -6.34 13.65 -9.56
N ASN A 81 -7.47 13.17 -10.11
CA ASN A 81 -7.71 12.99 -11.55
C ASN A 81 -6.67 12.08 -12.25
N ILE A 82 -6.14 11.09 -11.53
CA ILE A 82 -5.19 10.12 -12.08
C ILE A 82 -5.94 8.83 -12.44
N ASP A 83 -5.92 8.46 -13.72
CA ASP A 83 -6.40 7.17 -14.22
C ASP A 83 -5.28 6.13 -14.08
N PRO A 84 -5.40 5.12 -13.20
CA PRO A 84 -4.31 4.17 -12.95
C PRO A 84 -3.92 3.38 -14.20
N ILE A 85 -4.84 3.06 -15.10
CA ILE A 85 -4.53 2.27 -16.31
C ILE A 85 -3.65 3.07 -17.27
N LYS A 86 -3.87 4.39 -17.35
CA LYS A 86 -3.09 5.27 -18.24
C LYS A 86 -1.83 5.81 -17.56
N HIS A 87 -1.82 5.89 -16.24
CA HIS A 87 -0.75 6.50 -15.46
C HIS A 87 0.38 5.53 -15.17
N PHE A 88 0.05 4.31 -14.76
CA PHE A 88 1.05 3.27 -14.52
C PHE A 88 1.46 2.63 -15.85
N ARG A 89 2.77 2.39 -16.01
CA ARG A 89 3.31 1.67 -17.17
C ARG A 89 3.12 0.17 -17.02
N ASP A 90 3.38 -0.56 -18.10
CA ASP A 90 3.82 -1.97 -18.09
C ASP A 90 3.14 -2.81 -17.01
N ASP A 91 1.85 -3.12 -17.21
CA ASP A 91 1.00 -4.01 -16.39
C ASP A 91 1.01 -3.80 -14.85
N THR A 92 1.62 -2.73 -14.32
CA THR A 92 1.80 -2.48 -12.88
C THR A 92 0.48 -2.51 -12.11
N TRP A 93 -0.60 -1.95 -12.67
CA TRP A 93 -1.91 -1.99 -12.02
C TRP A 93 -2.46 -3.42 -11.93
N GLU A 94 -2.30 -4.22 -12.98
CA GLU A 94 -2.74 -5.62 -13.02
C GLU A 94 -1.89 -6.48 -12.07
N LEU A 95 -0.57 -6.34 -12.08
CA LEU A 95 0.33 -6.98 -11.11
C LEU A 95 0.02 -6.59 -9.67
N PHE A 96 -0.38 -5.34 -9.42
CA PHE A 96 -0.83 -4.91 -8.10
C PHE A 96 -2.14 -5.58 -7.68
N CYS A 97 -3.11 -5.72 -8.60
CA CYS A 97 -4.33 -6.48 -8.35
C CYS A 97 -4.02 -7.94 -8.02
N HIS A 98 -3.12 -8.58 -8.78
CA HIS A 98 -2.65 -9.94 -8.47
C HIS A 98 -1.95 -10.03 -7.12
N ALA A 99 -1.15 -9.04 -6.73
CA ALA A 99 -0.53 -9.00 -5.41
C ALA A 99 -1.57 -9.05 -4.26
N ILE A 100 -2.74 -8.42 -4.46
CA ILE A 100 -3.86 -8.45 -3.51
C ILE A 100 -4.46 -9.85 -3.43
N GLU A 101 -4.76 -10.46 -4.58
CA GLU A 101 -5.30 -11.82 -4.66
C GLU A 101 -4.36 -12.82 -4.00
N TYR A 102 -3.06 -12.72 -4.28
CA TYR A 102 -2.05 -13.61 -3.73
C TYR A 102 -1.84 -13.43 -2.23
N ARG A 103 -1.85 -12.20 -1.72
CA ARG A 103 -1.84 -11.99 -0.27
C ARG A 103 -3.03 -12.69 0.39
N ASN A 104 -4.21 -12.62 -0.22
CA ASN A 104 -5.39 -13.28 0.31
C ASN A 104 -5.22 -14.81 0.29
N LEU A 105 -4.67 -15.39 -0.77
CA LEU A 105 -4.35 -16.83 -0.82
C LEU A 105 -3.34 -17.24 0.26
N ILE A 106 -2.26 -16.47 0.45
CA ILE A 106 -1.26 -16.75 1.50
C ILE A 106 -1.92 -16.77 2.87
N ILE A 107 -2.82 -15.82 3.15
CA ILE A 107 -3.46 -15.66 4.47
C ILE A 107 -4.56 -16.70 4.70
N HIS A 108 -5.40 -16.96 3.69
CA HIS A 108 -6.61 -17.75 3.84
C HIS A 108 -6.43 -19.23 3.50
N GLU A 109 -5.56 -19.54 2.54
CA GLU A 109 -5.33 -20.90 2.05
C GLU A 109 -4.00 -21.48 2.54
N CYS A 110 -3.26 -20.74 3.37
CA CYS A 110 -1.96 -21.16 3.94
C CYS A 110 -0.98 -21.67 2.86
N THR A 111 -0.97 -21.00 1.70
CA THR A 111 -0.21 -21.43 0.53
C THR A 111 0.89 -20.44 0.14
N TYR A 112 1.77 -20.86 -0.78
CA TYR A 112 2.87 -20.05 -1.31
C TYR A 112 2.90 -20.11 -2.84
N LEU A 113 3.32 -19.02 -3.46
CA LEU A 113 3.65 -19.01 -4.89
C LEU A 113 5.05 -19.57 -5.16
N GLY A 114 5.25 -19.93 -6.43
CA GLY A 114 6.57 -20.05 -7.01
C GLY A 114 7.42 -18.81 -6.69
N GLN A 115 8.65 -19.03 -6.26
CA GLN A 115 9.54 -17.96 -5.79
C GLN A 115 9.84 -16.92 -6.89
N ASP A 116 9.67 -17.30 -8.16
CA ASP A 116 9.84 -16.46 -9.35
C ASP A 116 8.79 -15.33 -9.45
N LYS A 117 7.62 -15.47 -8.82
CA LYS A 117 6.54 -14.49 -8.93
C LYS A 117 6.68 -13.29 -8.00
N TYR A 118 7.25 -13.48 -6.81
CA TYR A 118 7.32 -12.41 -5.79
C TYR A 118 8.02 -11.12 -6.25
N PRO A 119 9.13 -11.14 -7.02
CA PRO A 119 9.80 -9.91 -7.42
C PRO A 119 8.90 -8.94 -8.20
N SER A 120 8.13 -9.45 -9.18
CA SER A 120 7.22 -8.63 -10.00
C SER A 120 6.08 -8.02 -9.15
N LEU A 121 5.43 -8.84 -8.31
CA LEU A 121 4.33 -8.41 -7.44
C LEU A 121 4.79 -7.38 -6.40
N ILE A 122 5.97 -7.59 -5.80
CA ILE A 122 6.59 -6.64 -4.86
C ILE A 122 6.96 -5.35 -5.60
N GLY A 123 7.50 -5.45 -6.82
CA GLY A 123 7.80 -4.31 -7.69
C GLY A 123 6.58 -3.42 -7.89
N ALA A 124 5.48 -4.00 -8.37
CA ALA A 124 4.22 -3.30 -8.58
C ALA A 124 3.70 -2.63 -7.29
N CYS A 125 3.74 -3.32 -6.14
CA CYS A 125 3.36 -2.71 -4.86
C CYS A 125 4.24 -1.50 -4.48
N ASN A 126 5.55 -1.55 -4.76
CA ASN A 126 6.45 -0.42 -4.50
C ASN A 126 6.16 0.75 -5.44
N GLU A 127 5.85 0.49 -6.71
CA GLU A 127 5.49 1.56 -7.66
C GLU A 127 4.20 2.26 -7.24
N ILE A 128 3.16 1.51 -6.84
CA ILE A 128 1.94 2.10 -6.27
C ILE A 128 2.25 2.90 -5.02
N LEU A 129 3.09 2.37 -4.11
CA LEU A 129 3.49 3.08 -2.89
C LEU A 129 4.24 4.39 -3.21
N ASP A 130 5.15 4.36 -4.17
CA ASP A 130 5.92 5.52 -4.63
C ASP A 130 4.99 6.58 -5.24
N GLU A 131 3.99 6.17 -6.03
CA GLU A 131 3.01 7.08 -6.59
C GLU A 131 2.12 7.72 -5.52
N LEU A 132 1.65 6.96 -4.54
CA LEU A 132 0.91 7.51 -3.40
C LEU A 132 1.75 8.56 -2.65
N VAL A 133 3.04 8.30 -2.44
CA VAL A 133 3.96 9.26 -1.81
C VAL A 133 4.08 10.54 -2.64
N LYS A 134 4.23 10.44 -3.96
CA LYS A 134 4.31 11.58 -4.88
C LYS A 134 3.01 12.38 -4.89
N THR A 135 1.89 11.72 -5.18
CA THR A 135 0.56 12.33 -5.25
C THR A 135 0.15 12.98 -3.92
N GLY A 136 0.51 12.37 -2.79
CA GLY A 136 0.28 12.92 -1.46
C GLY A 136 1.28 13.99 -1.01
N ASN A 137 2.23 14.38 -1.87
CA ASN A 137 3.33 15.31 -1.57
C ASN A 137 4.06 14.99 -0.26
N LEU A 138 4.29 13.69 0.00
CA LEU A 138 4.94 13.21 1.21
C LEU A 138 6.46 13.15 1.01
N LYS A 139 7.21 13.50 2.06
CA LYS A 139 8.67 13.51 1.99
C LYS A 139 9.23 12.20 2.55
N ARG A 140 10.05 11.52 1.76
CA ARG A 140 10.88 10.42 2.29
C ARG A 140 11.97 11.04 3.15
N LYS A 141 12.21 10.47 4.35
CA LYS A 141 13.44 10.78 5.06
C LYS A 141 14.61 10.32 4.17
N GLN A 142 15.50 11.25 3.83
CA GLN A 142 16.81 10.91 3.27
C GLN A 142 17.55 10.12 4.35
N GLU A 143 18.05 8.94 3.98
CA GLU A 143 18.96 8.15 4.81
C GLU A 143 20.35 8.81 4.80
#